data_AF-A0A542Q6P0-F1
#
_entry.id   AF-A0A542Q6P0-F1
#
_cell.length_a   1.000
_cell.length_b   1.000
_cell.length_c   1.000
_cell.angle_alpha   90.00
_cell.angle_beta   90.00
_cell.angle_gamma   90.00
#
_symmetry.space_group_name_H-M   'P 1'
#
loop_
_entity.id
_entity.type
_entity.pdbx_description
1 polymer ?
#
loop_
_entity_poly.entity_id
_entity_poly.type
_entity_poly.pdbx_seq_one_letter_code
_entity_poly.pdbx_strand_id
1 'polypeptide(L)' 'MIEVAVPGQRWEIEIMEDGTIEIEKFISDGDRYDEKELDVLFRDFSD' A
#
# COMPACT_ATOMS: atom_id res chain seq x y z
N MET A 1 6.42 3.50 -13.68
CA MET A 1 6.20 2.85 -12.38
C MET A 1 6.66 1.40 -12.43
N ILE A 2 7.46 0.99 -11.46
CA ILE A 2 7.91 -0.39 -11.25
C ILE A 2 7.25 -0.87 -9.94
N GLU A 3 6.52 -1.98 -10.00
CA GLU A 3 5.88 -2.58 -8.83
C GLU A 3 6.71 -3.74 -8.30
N VAL A 4 6.91 -3.78 -6.99
CA VAL A 4 7.66 -4.85 -6.32
C VAL A 4 6.80 -5.46 -5.22
N ALA A 5 6.60 -6.78 -5.29
CA ALA A 5 5.94 -7.54 -4.24
C ALA A 5 6.99 -8.29 -3.41
N VAL A 6 7.05 -8.02 -2.11
CA VAL A 6 7.86 -8.77 -1.13
C VAL A 6 6.97 -9.23 0.02
N PRO A 7 7.34 -10.27 0.78
CA PRO A 7 6.56 -10.68 1.95
C PRO A 7 6.30 -9.49 2.90
N GLY A 8 5.03 -9.18 3.13
CA GLY A 8 4.58 -8.11 4.02
C GLY A 8 4.64 -6.69 3.46
N GLN A 9 5.07 -6.47 2.21
CA GLN A 9 5.09 -5.13 1.62
C GLN A 9 4.82 -5.15 0.10
N ARG A 10 4.22 -4.07 -0.40
CA ARG A 10 4.18 -3.72 -1.83
C ARG A 10 4.89 -2.39 -2.00
N TRP A 11 5.76 -2.25 -3.00
CA TRP A 11 6.40 -0.98 -3.31
C TRP A 11 6.01 -0.51 -4.69
N GLU A 12 5.89 0.81 -4.82
CA GLU A 12 5.74 1.51 -6.10
C GLU A 12 6.96 2.40 -6.27
N ILE A 13 7.69 2.19 -7.36
CA ILE A 13 8.93 2.92 -7.67
C ILE A 13 8.71 3.73 -8.94
N GLU A 14 8.98 5.02 -8.88
CA GLU A 14 8.90 5.94 -10.01
C GLU A 14 10.28 6.52 -10.33
N ILE A 15 10.61 6.56 -11.62
CA ILE A 15 11.83 7.18 -12.14
C ILE A 15 11.37 8.41 -12.90
N MET A 16 11.67 9.58 -12.35
CA MET A 16 11.29 10.88 -12.89
C MET A 16 12.13 11.22 -14.14
N GLU A 17 11.67 12.18 -14.94
CA GLU A 17 12.38 12.61 -16.16
C GLU A 17 13.79 13.16 -15.90
N ASP A 18 14.02 13.74 -14.71
CA ASP A 18 15.32 14.25 -14.27
C ASP A 18 16.24 13.16 -13.68
N GLY A 19 15.76 11.91 -13.64
CA GLY A 19 16.46 10.76 -13.07
C GLY A 19 16.30 10.59 -11.56
N THR A 20 15.53 11.44 -10.89
CA THR A 20 15.16 11.24 -9.48
C THR A 20 14.35 9.95 -9.32
N ILE A 21 14.61 9.20 -8.25
CA ILE A 21 13.89 7.98 -7.93
C ILE A 21 13.04 8.22 -6.69
N GLU A 22 11.74 8.02 -6.83
CA GLU A 22 10.79 8.04 -5.72
C GLU A 22 10.31 6.61 -5.41
N ILE A 23 10.19 6.29 -4.13
CA ILE A 23 9.77 4.97 -3.67
C ILE A 23 8.68 5.13 -2.62
N GLU A 24 7.49 4.65 -2.93
CA GLU A 24 6.40 4.50 -1.97
C GLU A 24 6.34 3.05 -1.46
N LYS A 25 6.20 2.88 -0.14
CA LYS A 25 6.13 1.57 0.51
C LYS A 25 4.79 1.40 1.19
N PHE A 26 4.01 0.43 0.72
CA PHE A 26 2.81 -0.07 1.37
C PHE A 26 3.20 -1.23 2.28
N ILE A 27 3.09 -1.03 3.59
CA ILE A 27 3.51 -2.01 4.61
C ILE A 27 2.25 -2.67 5.17
N SER A 28 2.20 -4.01 5.13
CA SER A 28 1.15 -4.77 5.81
C SER A 28 1.37 -4.68 7.32
N ASP A 29 0.27 -4.56 8.07
CA ASP A 29 0.26 -4.65 9.53
C ASP A 29 0.54 -6.08 10.04
N GLY A 30 0.61 -7.06 9.14
CA GLY A 30 0.93 -8.46 9.44
C GLY A 30 -0.30 -9.33 9.72
N ASP A 31 -1.49 -8.74 9.74
CA ASP A 31 -2.73 -9.43 10.08
C ASP A 31 -3.60 -9.75 8.86
N ARG A 32 -4.58 -10.63 9.06
CA ARG A 32 -5.63 -10.92 8.09
C ARG A 32 -6.97 -10.75 8.78
N TYR A 33 -7.81 -9.92 8.19
CA TYR A 33 -9.13 -9.60 8.72
C TYR A 33 -10.22 -10.30 7.92
N ASP A 34 -11.36 -10.54 8.58
CA ASP A 34 -12.56 -11.11 7.96
C ASP A 34 -13.51 -9.99 7.47
N GLU A 35 -14.71 -10.35 7.03
CA GLU A 35 -15.69 -9.40 6.52
C GLU A 35 -16.15 -8.35 7.54
N LYS A 36 -15.94 -8.55 8.85
CA LYS A 36 -16.33 -7.57 9.88
C LYS A 36 -15.47 -6.31 9.82
N GLU A 37 -14.27 -6.40 9.26
CA GLU A 37 -13.38 -5.25 9.09
C GLU A 37 -13.97 -4.22 8.11
N LEU A 38 -14.89 -4.63 7.23
CA LEU A 38 -15.59 -3.70 6.35
C LEU A 38 -16.36 -2.63 7.14
N ASP A 39 -16.93 -2.98 8.31
CA ASP A 39 -17.65 -2.00 9.14
C ASP A 39 -16.70 -0.93 9.70
N VAL A 40 -15.47 -1.31 10.06
CA VAL A 40 -14.42 -0.39 10.52
C VAL A 40 -13.98 0.50 9.36
N LEU A 41 -13.69 -0.09 8.20
CA LEU A 41 -13.25 0.64 7.01
C LEU A 41 -14.29 1.65 6.53
N PHE A 42 -15.57 1.29 6.52
CA PHE A 42 -16.63 2.24 6.19
C PHE A 42 -16.73 3.34 7.24
N ARG A 43 -16.79 2.99 8.53
CA ARG A 43 -16.89 4.00 9.60
C ARG A 43 -15.75 5.02 9.55
N ASP A 44 -14.52 4.56 9.29
CA ASP A 44 -13.33 5.37 9.45
C ASP A 44 -12.92 6.08 8.13
N PHE A 45 -13.34 5.59 6.96
CA PHE A 45 -12.90 6.09 5.65
C PHE A 45 -14.01 6.32 4.61
N SER A 46 -15.30 6.08 4.91
CA SER A 46 -16.38 6.46 3.99
C SER A 46 -16.88 7.89 4.28
N ASP A 47 -16.75 8.76 3.29
CA ASP A 47 -17.39 10.09 3.25
C ASP A 47 -18.85 10.02 2.75
#